data_AF-A0A3C0HCY8-F1
#
_entry.id   AF-A0A3C0HCY8-F1
#
_cell.length_a   1.000
_cell.length_b   1.000
_cell.length_c   1.000
_cell.angle_alpha   90.00
_cell.angle_beta   90.00
_cell.angle_gamma   90.00
#
_symmetry.space_group_name_H-M   'P 1'
#
loop_
_entity.id
_entity.type
_entity.pdbx_description
1 polymer ?
#
loop_
_entity_poly.entity_id
_entity_poly.type
_entity_poly.pdbx_seq_one_letter_code
_entity_poly.pdbx_strand_id
1 'polypeptide(L)'
;MIRLSLACIAFSLIVFSCKPAEDQGHDRPATIRTEMKSPKYAIVIHGGAGTIQRENMSIEKDSSYRAMLNKALDVGEKILVAGGSSLDAIEATIRIMEDSPLFNAGRG
;
A
#
# COMPACT_ATOMS: atom_id res chain seq x y z
N MET A 1 13.11 73.58 -18.31
CA MET A 1 11.90 73.05 -17.64
C MET A 1 12.36 71.85 -16.81
N ILE A 2 12.71 72.04 -15.54
CA ILE A 2 11.85 71.81 -14.33
C ILE A 2 11.35 70.35 -14.30
N ARG A 3 11.52 69.52 -13.27
CA ARG A 3 12.28 69.49 -12.01
C ARG A 3 12.26 68.02 -11.52
N LEU A 4 13.31 67.64 -10.81
CA LEU A 4 13.38 66.59 -9.78
C LEU A 4 12.18 66.65 -8.80
N SER A 5 11.56 65.52 -8.43
CA SER A 5 10.95 65.29 -7.11
C SER A 5 10.48 63.83 -6.97
N LEU A 6 11.03 63.02 -6.07
CA LEU A 6 10.91 63.00 -4.61
C LEU A 6 9.80 62.03 -4.17
N ALA A 7 10.23 61.02 -3.44
CA ALA A 7 9.38 60.09 -2.70
C ALA A 7 8.37 60.82 -1.80
N CYS A 8 7.09 60.56 -2.02
CA CYS A 8 5.92 60.77 -1.14
C CYS A 8 4.78 60.15 -1.98
N ILE A 9 4.28 58.95 -1.71
CA ILE A 9 3.15 58.74 -0.81
C ILE A 9 3.31 57.31 -0.25
N ALA A 10 4.10 57.19 0.81
CA ALA A 10 3.70 56.27 1.85
C ALA A 10 2.43 56.86 2.49
N PHE A 11 1.50 55.99 2.87
CA PHE A 11 0.42 56.30 3.79
C PHE A 11 -0.76 57.11 3.23
N SER A 12 -1.64 56.45 2.48
CA SER A 12 -3.07 56.78 2.55
C SER A 12 -3.91 55.52 2.38
N LEU A 13 -4.67 55.21 3.43
CA LEU A 13 -5.89 54.41 3.44
C LEU A 13 -5.71 52.89 3.57
N ILE A 14 -5.36 52.52 4.79
CA ILE A 14 -6.05 51.47 5.55
C ILE A 14 -7.59 51.67 5.39
N VAL A 15 -8.32 50.56 5.46
CA VAL A 15 -9.79 50.41 5.56
C VAL A 15 -10.52 50.22 4.22
N PHE A 16 -11.03 49.01 4.03
CA PHE A 16 -12.26 48.53 3.35
C PHE A 16 -11.92 47.22 2.61
N SER A 17 -12.49 46.07 2.87
CA SER A 17 -13.51 45.59 3.78
C SER A 17 -13.58 44.08 3.49
N CYS A 18 -13.53 43.23 4.52
CA CYS A 18 -13.83 41.81 4.37
C CYS A 18 -15.20 41.65 3.69
N LYS A 19 -15.26 40.99 2.53
CA LYS A 19 -16.52 40.39 2.06
C LYS A 19 -16.60 38.95 2.59
N PRO A 20 -17.71 38.54 3.20
CA PRO A 20 -17.90 37.18 3.69
C PRO A 20 -17.95 36.21 2.51
N ALA A 21 -17.54 34.96 2.78
CA ALA A 21 -17.68 33.85 1.84
C ALA A 21 -19.16 33.60 1.56
N GLU A 22 -19.53 33.67 0.29
CA GLU A 22 -20.86 33.29 -0.19
C GLU A 22 -20.83 31.82 -0.58
N ASP A 23 -21.57 31.04 0.18
CA ASP A 23 -21.98 29.67 -0.08
C ASP A 23 -22.71 29.60 -1.43
N GLN A 24 -22.19 28.79 -2.34
CA GLN A 24 -22.88 28.40 -3.56
C GLN A 24 -22.81 26.88 -3.67
N GLY A 25 -23.59 26.23 -2.81
CA GLY A 25 -24.17 24.93 -3.08
C GLY A 25 -24.82 24.93 -4.47
N HIS A 26 -24.15 24.27 -5.41
CA HIS A 26 -24.73 23.93 -6.69
C HIS A 26 -24.62 22.43 -6.85
N ASP A 27 -25.74 21.76 -6.55
CA ASP A 27 -25.99 20.33 -6.74
C ASP A 27 -25.76 19.94 -8.20
N ARG A 28 -24.52 19.63 -8.54
CA ARG A 28 -24.19 18.71 -9.63
C ARG A 28 -23.87 17.37 -8.98
N PRO A 29 -24.44 16.24 -9.44
CA PRO A 29 -23.99 14.94 -8.98
C PRO A 29 -22.53 14.82 -9.40
N ALA A 30 -21.62 15.06 -8.45
CA ALA A 30 -20.22 14.82 -8.64
C ALA A 30 -20.11 13.32 -8.92
N THR A 31 -19.77 12.98 -10.17
CA THR A 31 -19.35 11.63 -10.48
C THR A 31 -18.08 11.43 -9.67
N ILE A 32 -18.22 10.82 -8.49
CA ILE A 32 -17.10 10.44 -7.65
C ILE A 32 -16.37 9.37 -8.45
N ARG A 33 -15.39 9.79 -9.24
CA ARG A 33 -14.31 8.89 -9.64
C ARG A 33 -13.56 8.59 -8.37
N THR A 34 -13.94 7.48 -7.74
CA THR A 34 -13.08 6.82 -6.77
C THR A 34 -11.77 6.53 -7.51
N GLU A 35 -10.75 7.35 -7.24
CA GLU A 35 -9.36 7.00 -7.44
C GLU A 35 -9.20 5.59 -6.85
N MET A 36 -9.11 4.56 -7.69
CA MET A 36 -8.89 3.20 -7.25
C MET A 36 -7.46 3.11 -6.71
N LYS A 37 -7.29 3.54 -5.46
CA LYS A 37 -6.06 3.36 -4.73
C LYS A 37 -5.87 1.86 -4.58
N SER A 38 -4.84 1.31 -5.23
CA SER A 38 -4.46 -0.08 -5.06
C SER A 38 -4.41 -0.39 -3.56
N PRO A 39 -5.06 -1.47 -3.10
CA PRO A 39 -5.09 -1.79 -1.69
C PRO A 39 -3.65 -1.92 -1.20
N LYS A 40 -3.31 -1.16 -0.15
CA LYS A 40 -2.01 -1.31 0.51
C LYS A 40 -2.09 -2.55 1.38
N TYR A 41 -1.54 -3.66 0.89
CA TYR A 41 -1.45 -4.90 1.64
C TYR A 41 0.01 -5.28 1.93
N ALA A 42 0.17 -6.11 2.94
CA ALA A 42 1.40 -6.87 3.19
C ALA A 42 0.98 -8.30 3.53
N ILE A 43 1.70 -9.27 2.98
CA ILE A 43 1.52 -10.69 3.28
C ILE A 43 2.86 -11.25 3.70
N VAL A 44 2.84 -12.01 4.79
CA VAL A 44 4.03 -12.67 5.37
C VAL A 44 3.64 -14.10 5.69
N ILE A 45 4.52 -15.04 5.34
CA ILE A 45 4.35 -16.46 5.61
C ILE A 45 5.58 -17.01 6.34
N HIS A 46 5.40 -18.08 7.12
CA HIS A 46 6.50 -18.83 7.71
C HIS A 46 6.23 -20.33 7.63
N GLY A 47 7.26 -21.14 7.38
CA GLY A 47 7.17 -22.61 7.36
C GLY A 47 7.39 -23.27 8.73
N GLY A 48 7.56 -22.46 9.78
CA GLY A 48 7.90 -22.92 11.13
C GLY A 48 9.21 -22.29 11.64
N ALA A 49 9.49 -22.47 12.93
CA ALA A 49 10.73 -22.02 13.58
C ALA A 49 11.27 -23.14 14.47
N GLY A 50 12.58 -23.17 14.69
CA GLY A 50 13.23 -24.21 15.51
C GLY A 50 14.75 -24.22 15.33
N THR A 51 15.40 -25.31 15.74
CA THR A 51 16.85 -25.50 15.62
C THR A 51 17.25 -25.90 14.19
N ILE A 52 17.04 -24.99 13.23
CA ILE A 52 17.49 -25.15 11.85
C ILE A 52 18.91 -24.58 11.76
N GLN A 53 19.90 -25.46 11.89
CA GLN A 53 21.31 -25.10 11.76
C GLN A 53 21.70 -25.01 10.28
N ARG A 54 22.40 -23.94 9.89
CA ARG A 54 22.80 -23.67 8.50
C ARG A 54 23.68 -24.79 7.97
N GLU A 55 24.51 -25.34 8.83
CA GLU A 55 25.46 -26.42 8.58
C GLU A 55 24.76 -27.72 8.18
N ASN A 56 23.51 -27.91 8.62
CA ASN A 56 22.69 -29.08 8.31
C ASN A 56 21.77 -28.87 7.11
N MET A 57 21.86 -27.71 6.43
CA MET A 57 21.05 -27.35 5.28
C MET A 57 21.86 -27.49 3.99
N SER A 58 21.51 -28.47 3.15
CA SER A 58 22.09 -28.54 1.81
C SER A 58 21.55 -27.41 0.93
N ILE A 59 22.30 -27.06 -0.12
CA ILE A 59 21.90 -26.02 -1.08
C ILE A 59 20.57 -26.40 -1.75
N GLU A 60 20.38 -27.69 -2.05
CA GLU A 60 19.16 -28.21 -2.67
C GLU A 60 17.96 -28.07 -1.74
N LYS A 61 18.12 -28.40 -0.44
CA LYS A 61 17.06 -28.22 0.56
C LYS A 61 16.71 -26.74 0.75
N ASP A 62 17.71 -25.86 0.88
CA ASP A 62 17.47 -24.41 1.00
C ASP A 62 16.70 -23.87 -0.21
N SER A 63 17.11 -24.29 -1.40
CA SER A 63 16.47 -23.91 -2.66
C SER A 63 15.02 -24.41 -2.73
N SER A 64 14.76 -25.67 -2.33
CA SER A 64 13.41 -26.23 -2.36
C SER A 64 12.46 -25.52 -1.39
N TYR A 65 12.93 -25.19 -0.18
CA TYR A 65 12.17 -24.40 0.79
C TYR A 65 11.82 -23.01 0.26
N ARG A 66 12.80 -22.29 -0.30
CA ARG A 66 12.58 -20.94 -0.86
C ARG A 66 11.63 -20.97 -2.05
N ALA A 67 11.80 -21.94 -2.94
CA ALA A 67 10.93 -22.09 -4.11
C ALA A 67 9.48 -22.35 -3.69
N MET A 68 9.25 -23.17 -2.67
CA MET A 68 7.89 -23.44 -2.20
C MET A 68 7.28 -22.25 -1.45
N LEU A 69 8.05 -21.54 -0.62
CA LEU A 69 7.59 -20.30 0.03
C LEU A 69 7.20 -19.24 -1.00
N ASN A 70 8.04 -19.02 -2.02
CA ASN A 70 7.72 -18.09 -3.10
C ASN A 70 6.45 -18.52 -3.85
N LYS A 71 6.32 -19.80 -4.19
CA LYS A 71 5.10 -20.33 -4.84
C LYS A 71 3.84 -20.08 -4.01
N ALA A 72 3.89 -20.30 -2.70
CA ALA A 72 2.76 -20.03 -1.80
C ALA A 72 2.44 -18.53 -1.76
N LEU A 73 3.45 -17.68 -1.63
CA LEU A 73 3.32 -16.23 -1.58
C LEU A 73 2.69 -15.67 -2.87
N ASP A 74 3.14 -16.15 -4.04
CA ASP A 74 2.64 -15.76 -5.35
C ASP A 74 1.13 -16.01 -5.50
N VAL A 75 0.61 -17.09 -4.89
CA VAL A 75 -0.82 -17.41 -4.93
C VAL A 75 -1.63 -16.40 -4.12
N GLY A 76 -1.20 -16.09 -2.89
CA GLY A 76 -1.85 -15.07 -2.06
C GLY A 76 -1.76 -13.68 -2.66
N GLU A 77 -0.60 -13.31 -3.19
CA GLU A 77 -0.39 -12.01 -3.82
C GLU A 77 -1.33 -11.81 -5.02
N LYS A 78 -1.49 -12.82 -5.88
CA LYS A 78 -2.41 -12.75 -7.03
C LYS A 78 -3.85 -12.42 -6.61
N ILE A 79 -4.31 -12.97 -5.49
CA ILE A 79 -5.65 -12.69 -4.97
C ILE A 79 -5.74 -11.25 -4.46
N LEU A 80 -4.74 -10.79 -3.71
CA LEU A 80 -4.72 -9.42 -3.16
C LEU A 80 -4.58 -8.35 -4.24
N VAL A 81 -3.75 -8.56 -5.26
CA VAL A 81 -3.62 -7.67 -6.44
C VAL A 81 -4.96 -7.55 -7.17
N ALA A 82 -5.73 -8.64 -7.25
CA ALA A 82 -7.05 -8.66 -7.88
C ALA A 82 -8.15 -8.01 -7.01
N GLY A 83 -7.82 -7.50 -5.81
CA GLY A 83 -8.80 -6.93 -4.88
C GLY A 83 -9.60 -7.97 -4.10
N GLY A 84 -9.15 -9.22 -4.08
CA GLY A 84 -9.73 -10.30 -3.26
C GLY A 84 -9.55 -10.07 -1.77
N SER A 85 -10.28 -10.84 -0.96
CA SER A 85 -10.22 -10.70 0.49
C SER A 85 -8.91 -11.25 1.07
N SER A 86 -8.52 -10.75 2.24
CA SER A 86 -7.40 -11.31 2.99
C SER A 86 -7.63 -12.78 3.37
N LEU A 87 -8.88 -13.16 3.63
CA LEU A 87 -9.25 -14.54 3.97
C LEU A 87 -9.04 -15.49 2.79
N ASP A 88 -9.46 -15.10 1.59
CA ASP A 88 -9.25 -15.92 0.39
C ASP A 88 -7.75 -16.05 0.09
N ALA A 89 -7.00 -14.95 0.23
CA ALA A 89 -5.56 -14.92 -0.01
C ALA A 89 -4.80 -15.84 0.96
N ILE A 90 -5.09 -15.77 2.27
CA ILE A 90 -4.40 -16.59 3.25
C ILE A 90 -4.79 -18.06 3.13
N GLU A 91 -6.06 -18.38 2.89
CA GLU A 91 -6.52 -19.76 2.73
C GLU A 91 -5.88 -20.43 1.51
N ALA A 92 -5.85 -19.73 0.37
CA ALA A 92 -5.19 -20.25 -0.83
C ALA A 92 -3.67 -20.43 -0.61
N THR A 93 -3.04 -19.49 0.10
CA THR A 93 -1.60 -19.55 0.41
C THR A 93 -1.26 -20.74 1.30
N ILE A 94 -1.98 -20.94 2.41
CA ILE A 94 -1.68 -22.01 3.37
C ILE A 94 -1.95 -23.39 2.78
N ARG A 95 -2.95 -23.56 1.91
CA ARG A 95 -3.19 -24.85 1.22
C ARG A 95 -1.99 -25.29 0.38
N ILE A 96 -1.30 -24.34 -0.30
CA ILE A 96 -0.06 -24.65 -1.02
C ILE A 96 1.04 -25.16 -0.06
N MET A 97 1.10 -24.59 1.14
CA MET A 97 2.06 -25.00 2.16
C MET A 97 1.69 -26.36 2.77
N GLU A 98 0.42 -26.60 3.09
CA GLU A 98 -0.09 -27.86 3.64
C GLU A 98 0.04 -29.04 2.67
N ASP A 99 -0.09 -28.81 1.37
CA ASP A 99 0.09 -29.87 0.36
C ASP A 99 1.57 -30.21 0.10
N SER A 100 2.51 -29.38 0.58
CA SER A 100 3.94 -29.58 0.40
C SER A 100 4.51 -30.46 1.53
N PRO A 101 5.26 -31.54 1.22
CA PRO A 101 5.91 -32.40 2.22
C PRO A 101 7.19 -31.78 2.82
N LEU A 102 7.33 -30.46 2.73
CA LEU A 102 8.47 -29.72 3.28
C LEU A 102 8.12 -29.06 4.62
N PHE A 103 6.84 -28.88 4.93
CA PHE A 103 6.38 -28.10 6.07
C PHE A 103 5.46 -28.95 6.93
N ASN A 104 5.69 -28.93 8.23
CA ASN A 104 4.90 -29.66 9.23
C ASN A 104 3.48 -29.09 9.39
N ALA A 105 2.66 -29.29 8.36
CA ALA A 105 1.26 -28.95 8.21
C ALA A 105 0.69 -29.83 7.07
N GLY A 106 -0.47 -30.45 7.27
CA GLY A 106 -1.09 -31.29 6.23
C GLY A 106 -0.26 -32.53 5.86
N ARG A 107 0.43 -32.49 4.72
CA ARG A 107 1.08 -33.64 4.07
C ARG A 107 2.56 -33.86 4.42
N GLY A 108 3.21 -33.01 5.22
CA GLY A 108 4.51 -33.36 5.81
C GLY A 108 5.41 -32.22 6.24
#